data_AF-A0A816DI41-F1
#
_entry.id   AF-A0A816DI41-F1
#
_cell.length_a   1.000
_cell.length_b   1.000
_cell.length_c   1.000
_cell.angle_alpha   90.00
_cell.angle_beta   90.00
_cell.angle_gamma   90.00
#
_symmetry.space_group_name_H-M   'P 1'
#
loop_
_entity.id
_entity.type
_entity.pdbx_description
1 polymer ?
#
loop_
_entity_poly.entity_id
_entity_poly.type
_entity_poly.pdbx_seq_one_letter_code
_entity_poly.pdbx_strand_id
1 'polypeptide(L)'
;KTYYKQRQRLYPSAPKEPTFKIPEEFTKSYGDEPFILYDGFKKKYLGRLLIFSTATLLNVLFTSELINSDGTFKIRPILFDQVFVILGMINGEGVPLVWALTSCRLEGVYEKMWKVLRAYAVQKNITFAAKRFITDFERANINAIENHFPQSEINGCWFHLCKALYQHIAILGLIPEYDEDGDVRMWLRSFMALPLVHCDTNAN
;
A
#
# COMPACT_ATOMS: atom_id res chain seq x y z
N LYS A 1 -23.73 22.50 -2.29
CA LYS A 1 -22.24 22.46 -2.43
C LYS A 1 -21.73 21.37 -1.49
N THR A 2 -20.99 20.38 -1.98
CA THR A 2 -20.51 19.27 -1.13
C THR A 2 -19.59 19.76 -0.02
N TYR A 3 -19.64 19.15 1.16
CA TYR A 3 -18.82 19.46 2.35
C TYR A 3 -17.32 19.59 2.01
N TYR A 4 -16.85 18.76 1.08
CA TYR A 4 -15.49 18.77 0.55
C TYR A 4 -15.08 20.11 -0.09
N LYS A 5 -15.97 20.72 -0.91
CA LYS A 5 -15.70 22.01 -1.57
C LYS A 5 -15.71 23.20 -0.61
N GLN A 6 -16.42 23.11 0.51
CA GLN A 6 -16.38 24.14 1.55
C GLN A 6 -15.09 24.05 2.38
N ARG A 7 -14.64 22.84 2.73
CA ARG A 7 -13.38 22.61 3.45
C ARG A 7 -12.14 23.02 2.66
N GLN A 8 -12.14 22.88 1.32
CA GLN A 8 -11.04 23.36 0.48
C GLN A 8 -10.72 24.85 0.64
N ARG A 9 -11.69 25.68 1.07
CA ARG A 9 -11.47 27.12 1.29
C ARG A 9 -10.69 27.42 2.57
N LEU A 10 -10.60 26.45 3.48
CA LEU A 10 -9.86 26.55 4.74
C LEU A 10 -8.40 26.12 4.60
N TYR A 11 -8.02 25.54 3.45
CA TYR A 11 -6.68 25.04 3.19
C TYR A 11 -5.95 25.94 2.19
N PRO A 12 -4.61 26.04 2.27
CA PRO A 12 -3.83 26.73 1.26
C PRO A 12 -4.00 26.08 -0.12
N SER A 13 -3.77 26.86 -1.16
CA SER A 13 -3.74 26.37 -2.54
C SER A 13 -2.78 25.19 -2.68
N ALA A 14 -3.18 24.19 -3.46
CA ALA A 14 -2.34 23.02 -3.71
C ALA A 14 -0.99 23.44 -4.30
N PRO A 15 0.12 22.84 -3.83
CA PRO A 15 1.45 23.15 -4.34
C PRO A 15 1.58 22.75 -5.81
N LYS A 16 2.39 23.51 -6.56
CA LYS A 16 2.67 23.28 -7.99
C LYS A 16 4.04 22.67 -8.25
N GLU A 17 4.93 22.70 -7.26
CA GLU A 17 6.30 22.22 -7.35
C GLU A 17 6.61 21.31 -6.17
N PRO A 18 7.39 20.23 -6.34
CA PRO A 18 7.65 19.25 -5.28
C PRO A 18 8.47 19.81 -4.11
N THR A 19 9.14 20.95 -4.28
CA THR A 19 9.97 21.62 -3.26
C THR A 19 9.17 22.45 -2.24
N PHE A 20 7.84 22.40 -2.30
CA PHE A 20 6.96 23.15 -1.40
C PHE A 20 7.27 22.91 0.09
N LYS A 21 7.12 23.93 0.91
CA LYS A 21 7.22 23.77 2.37
C LYS A 21 5.86 23.34 2.92
N ILE A 22 5.87 22.36 3.81
CA ILE A 22 4.66 21.94 4.53
C ILE A 22 4.52 22.89 5.73
N PRO A 23 3.41 23.64 5.83
CA PRO A 23 3.14 24.48 7.00
C PRO A 23 3.12 23.65 8.29
N GLU A 24 3.57 24.24 9.40
CA GLU A 24 3.76 23.52 10.68
C GLU A 24 2.46 22.86 11.17
N GLU A 25 1.32 23.51 10.95
CA GLU A 25 0.00 23.00 11.33
C GLU A 25 -0.38 21.68 10.63
N PHE A 26 0.25 21.35 9.50
CA PHE A 26 0.05 20.08 8.79
C PHE A 26 1.11 19.03 9.10
N THR A 27 2.07 19.35 9.97
CA THR A 27 3.10 18.39 10.41
C THR A 27 2.68 17.56 11.61
N LYS A 28 1.57 17.94 12.26
CA LYS A 28 1.04 17.34 13.50
C LYS A 28 -0.35 16.73 13.25
N SER A 29 -0.72 15.76 14.08
CA SER A 29 -2.07 15.20 14.14
C SER A 29 -3.03 16.15 14.88
N TYR A 30 -4.33 15.84 14.92
CA TYR A 30 -5.29 16.57 15.75
C TYR A 30 -4.98 16.53 17.26
N GLY A 31 -4.18 15.56 17.71
CA GLY A 31 -3.70 15.46 19.09
C GLY A 31 -2.30 16.06 19.31
N ASP A 32 -1.85 16.94 18.40
CA ASP A 32 -0.51 17.58 18.41
C ASP A 32 0.69 16.62 18.34
N GLU A 33 0.46 15.36 17.98
CA GLU A 33 1.54 14.38 17.77
C GLU A 33 2.22 14.60 16.42
N PRO A 34 3.56 14.46 16.30
CA PRO A 34 4.24 14.46 15.01
C PRO A 34 3.63 13.41 14.06
N PHE A 35 3.24 13.85 12.86
CA PHE A 35 2.58 13.00 11.88
C PHE A 35 3.41 12.77 10.60
N ILE A 36 4.38 13.64 10.32
CA ILE A 36 5.32 13.46 9.20
C ILE A 36 6.58 12.76 9.71
N LEU A 37 6.75 11.50 9.31
CA LEU A 37 7.92 10.69 9.69
C LEU A 37 9.13 10.95 8.82
N TYR A 38 8.89 11.27 7.54
CA TYR A 38 9.95 11.50 6.58
C TYR A 38 9.48 12.46 5.51
N ASP A 39 10.37 13.40 5.20
CA ASP A 39 10.24 14.32 4.08
C ASP A 39 11.57 14.39 3.35
N GLY A 40 11.65 13.72 2.20
CA GLY A 40 12.88 13.62 1.43
C GLY A 40 12.67 13.85 -0.05
N PHE A 41 13.45 14.76 -0.62
CA PHE A 41 13.54 14.96 -2.06
C PHE A 41 14.79 14.27 -2.63
N LYS A 42 14.64 13.48 -3.68
CA LYS A 42 15.76 12.89 -4.41
C LYS A 42 15.66 13.21 -5.90
N LYS A 43 16.58 14.05 -6.39
CA LYS A 43 16.70 14.40 -7.82
C LYS A 43 16.76 13.17 -8.73
N LYS A 44 17.46 12.10 -8.31
CA LYS A 44 17.57 10.83 -9.05
C LYS A 44 16.21 10.16 -9.34
N TYR A 45 15.20 10.40 -8.51
CA TYR A 45 13.86 9.83 -8.65
C TYR A 45 12.82 10.88 -9.06
N LEU A 46 13.29 12.08 -9.46
CA LEU A 46 12.48 13.23 -9.88
C LEU A 46 11.32 13.52 -8.93
N GLY A 47 11.56 13.39 -7.61
CA GLY A 47 10.45 13.16 -6.72
C GLY A 47 10.71 13.38 -5.25
N ARG A 48 9.61 13.65 -4.55
CA ARG A 48 9.54 13.73 -3.09
C ARG A 48 8.90 12.46 -2.56
N LEU A 49 9.44 11.95 -1.47
CA LEU A 49 8.84 10.90 -0.66
C LEU A 49 8.42 11.54 0.66
N LEU A 50 7.11 11.55 0.91
CA LEU A 50 6.54 11.92 2.20
C LEU A 50 5.98 10.67 2.85
N ILE A 51 6.32 10.42 4.11
CA ILE A 51 5.81 9.29 4.88
C ILE A 51 5.11 9.84 6.12
N PHE A 52 3.90 9.36 6.35
CA PHE A 52 3.02 9.81 7.42
C PHE A 52 2.60 8.65 8.32
N SER A 53 2.71 8.86 9.63
CA SER A 53 2.20 7.97 10.68
C SER A 53 2.42 8.65 12.04
N THR A 54 1.86 8.07 13.10
CA THR A 54 2.15 8.48 14.49
C THR A 54 2.92 7.38 15.22
N ALA A 55 3.47 7.69 16.39
CA ALA A 55 4.16 6.69 17.22
C ALA A 55 3.24 5.51 17.58
N THR A 56 1.96 5.78 17.87
CA THR A 56 0.96 4.76 18.18
C THR A 56 0.72 3.83 16.99
N LEU A 57 0.53 4.38 15.79
CA LEU A 57 0.32 3.58 14.58
C LEU A 57 1.55 2.76 14.21
N LEU A 58 2.75 3.33 14.37
CA LEU A 58 4.01 2.61 14.16
C LEU A 58 4.18 1.44 15.11
N ASN A 59 3.84 1.60 16.40
CA ASN A 59 3.92 0.49 17.34
C ASN A 59 3.04 -0.68 16.88
N VAL A 60 1.81 -0.40 16.45
CA VAL A 60 0.92 -1.44 15.88
C VAL A 60 1.54 -2.07 14.64
N LEU A 61 2.14 -1.28 13.76
CA LEU A 61 2.78 -1.78 12.54
C LEU A 61 3.93 -2.74 12.88
N PHE A 62 4.78 -2.36 13.82
CA PHE A 62 5.96 -3.13 14.18
C PHE A 62 5.60 -4.45 14.87
N THR A 63 4.47 -4.50 15.58
CA THR A 63 3.95 -5.72 16.21
C THR A 63 2.99 -6.53 15.31
N SER A 64 2.69 -6.06 14.10
CA SER A 64 1.79 -6.77 13.18
C SER A 64 2.52 -7.93 12.51
N GLU A 65 1.95 -9.14 12.60
CA GLU A 65 2.49 -10.31 11.91
C GLU A 65 2.06 -10.38 10.43
N LEU A 66 0.87 -9.86 10.12
CA LEU A 66 0.35 -9.75 8.76
C LEU A 66 0.28 -8.28 8.35
N ILE A 67 0.99 -7.94 7.28
CA ILE A 67 1.04 -6.59 6.73
C ILE A 67 0.49 -6.61 5.30
N ASN A 68 -0.40 -5.69 5.00
CA ASN A 68 -0.90 -5.47 3.65
C ASN A 68 -0.36 -4.15 3.11
N SER A 69 -0.18 -4.05 1.80
CA SER A 69 0.20 -2.78 1.19
C SER A 69 -0.42 -2.59 -0.20
N ASP A 70 -0.91 -1.38 -0.48
CA ASP A 70 -1.56 -1.06 -1.75
C ASP A 70 -1.34 0.40 -2.17
N GLY A 71 -1.31 0.64 -3.48
CA GLY A 71 -1.23 1.95 -4.10
C GLY A 71 -2.60 2.46 -4.56
N THR A 72 -3.02 3.65 -4.10
CA THR A 72 -4.22 4.32 -4.59
C THR A 72 -3.90 5.56 -5.44
N PHE A 73 -4.48 5.56 -6.64
CA PHE A 73 -4.16 6.52 -7.70
C PHE A 73 -5.18 7.67 -7.82
N LYS A 74 -6.45 7.42 -7.50
CA LYS A 74 -7.54 8.40 -7.75
C LYS A 74 -7.47 9.61 -6.82
N ILE A 75 -6.95 9.42 -5.60
CA ILE A 75 -6.93 10.45 -4.56
C ILE A 75 -5.59 11.19 -4.47
N ARG A 76 -4.61 10.80 -5.30
CA ARG A 76 -3.26 11.34 -5.19
C ARG A 76 -3.21 12.84 -5.54
N PRO A 77 -2.40 13.64 -4.84
CA PRO A 77 -2.11 15.00 -5.29
C PRO A 77 -1.32 14.98 -6.61
N ILE A 78 -1.49 16.01 -7.44
CA ILE A 78 -0.94 16.07 -8.80
C ILE A 78 0.59 15.89 -8.89
N LEU A 79 1.31 16.20 -7.82
CA LEU A 79 2.77 16.09 -7.73
C LEU A 79 3.27 14.68 -7.38
N PHE A 80 2.36 13.73 -7.15
CA PHE A 80 2.69 12.37 -6.75
C PHE A 80 2.03 11.36 -7.70
N ASP A 81 2.67 10.21 -7.86
CA ASP A 81 2.19 9.12 -8.72
C ASP A 81 1.18 8.22 -7.99
N GLN A 82 1.23 8.20 -6.66
CA GLN A 82 0.24 7.49 -5.83
C GLN A 82 0.23 7.97 -4.38
N VAL A 83 -0.83 7.59 -3.67
CA VAL A 83 -0.79 7.41 -2.21
C VAL A 83 -0.63 5.93 -1.94
N PHE A 84 0.51 5.53 -1.38
CA PHE A 84 0.76 4.17 -0.95
C PHE A 84 0.33 4.00 0.50
N VAL A 85 -0.31 2.90 0.84
CA VAL A 85 -0.84 2.63 2.18
C VAL A 85 -0.31 1.30 2.67
N ILE A 86 0.19 1.28 3.92
CA ILE A 86 0.57 0.06 4.62
C ILE A 86 -0.44 -0.16 5.74
N LEU A 87 -1.03 -1.35 5.77
CA LEU A 87 -2.05 -1.74 6.71
C LEU A 87 -1.54 -2.89 7.59
N GLY A 88 -1.79 -2.80 8.90
CA GLY A 88 -1.65 -3.93 9.82
C GLY A 88 -3.02 -4.53 10.12
N MET A 89 -3.03 -5.77 10.59
CA MET A 89 -4.27 -6.43 10.98
C MET A 89 -4.59 -6.19 12.46
N ILE A 90 -5.76 -5.65 12.74
CA ILE A 90 -6.29 -5.49 14.10
C ILE A 90 -7.67 -6.14 14.13
N ASN A 91 -7.86 -7.15 14.99
CA ASN A 91 -9.13 -7.87 15.12
C ASN A 91 -9.70 -8.41 13.80
N GLY A 92 -8.84 -8.84 12.88
CA GLY A 92 -9.24 -9.35 11.57
C GLY A 92 -9.51 -8.28 10.51
N GLU A 93 -9.36 -6.99 10.84
CA GLU A 93 -9.54 -5.88 9.90
C GLU A 93 -8.21 -5.25 9.50
N GLY A 94 -8.09 -4.89 8.23
CA GLY A 94 -6.93 -4.15 7.71
C GLY A 94 -7.05 -2.68 8.09
N VAL A 95 -6.23 -2.25 9.05
CA VAL A 95 -6.21 -0.86 9.53
C VAL A 95 -5.01 -0.13 8.89
N PRO A 96 -5.21 1.01 8.21
CA PRO A 96 -4.11 1.82 7.70
C PRO A 96 -3.24 2.36 8.84
N LEU A 97 -1.93 2.08 8.77
CA LEU A 97 -0.96 2.49 9.79
C LEU A 97 0.06 3.49 9.24
N VAL A 98 0.38 3.41 7.95
CA VAL A 98 1.30 4.32 7.29
C VAL A 98 0.74 4.72 5.94
N TRP A 99 0.90 6.01 5.62
CA TRP A 99 0.65 6.55 4.29
C TRP A 99 1.96 7.08 3.72
N ALA A 100 2.19 6.87 2.44
CA ALA A 100 3.31 7.46 1.73
C ALA A 100 2.84 8.13 0.44
N LEU A 101 3.23 9.39 0.24
CA LEU A 101 3.11 10.04 -1.06
C LEU A 101 4.40 9.79 -1.83
N THR A 102 4.30 9.07 -2.95
CA THR A 102 5.46 8.73 -3.77
C THR A 102 5.34 9.36 -5.15
N SER A 103 6.39 10.06 -5.60
CA SER A 103 6.42 10.67 -6.94
C SER A 103 6.70 9.68 -8.06
N CYS A 104 7.13 8.45 -7.74
CA CYS A 104 7.24 7.34 -8.69
C CYS A 104 7.15 6.00 -7.94
N ARG A 105 7.09 4.91 -8.70
CA ARG A 105 6.93 3.52 -8.24
C ARG A 105 8.16 2.67 -8.53
N LEU A 106 9.33 3.29 -8.42
CA LEU A 106 10.61 2.59 -8.57
C LEU A 106 10.95 1.85 -7.28
N GLU A 107 11.60 0.70 -7.41
CA GLU A 107 12.05 -0.14 -6.27
C GLU A 107 12.82 0.68 -5.21
N GLY A 108 13.73 1.56 -5.65
CA GLY A 108 14.50 2.42 -4.76
C GLY A 108 13.66 3.38 -3.88
N VAL A 109 12.41 3.67 -4.26
CA VAL A 109 11.47 4.46 -3.43
C VAL A 109 10.89 3.59 -2.32
N TYR A 110 10.47 2.36 -2.63
CA TYR A 110 9.97 1.40 -1.65
C TYR A 110 11.07 0.98 -0.67
N GLU A 111 12.27 0.69 -1.16
CA GLU A 111 13.48 0.48 -0.35
C GLU A 111 13.71 1.63 0.64
N LYS A 112 13.62 2.87 0.14
CA LYS A 112 13.80 4.02 1.02
C LYS A 112 12.72 4.11 2.10
N MET A 113 11.47 3.81 1.75
CA MET A 113 10.35 3.80 2.68
C MET A 113 10.52 2.73 3.77
N TRP A 114 10.78 1.48 3.39
CA TRP A 114 11.01 0.38 4.34
C TRP A 114 12.24 0.63 5.21
N LYS A 115 13.32 1.19 4.65
CA LYS A 115 14.50 1.62 5.41
C LYS A 115 14.16 2.66 6.48
N VAL A 116 13.31 3.64 6.16
CA VAL A 116 12.86 4.65 7.13
C VAL A 116 12.07 3.97 8.26
N LEU A 117 11.07 3.15 7.93
CA LEU A 117 10.22 2.49 8.93
C LEU A 117 11.03 1.56 9.85
N ARG A 118 11.97 0.79 9.29
CA ARG A 118 12.87 -0.04 10.09
C ARG A 118 13.78 0.77 11.00
N ALA A 119 14.27 1.93 10.56
CA ALA A 119 15.07 2.80 11.42
C ALA A 119 14.28 3.27 12.65
N TYR A 120 12.98 3.58 12.49
CA TYR A 120 12.11 3.92 13.62
C TYR A 120 11.91 2.73 14.58
N ALA A 121 11.74 1.51 14.07
CA ALA A 121 11.63 0.32 14.92
C ALA A 121 12.92 0.10 15.75
N VAL A 122 14.09 0.25 15.12
CA VAL A 122 15.39 0.15 15.80
C VAL A 122 15.54 1.22 16.88
N GLN A 123 15.17 2.48 16.60
CA GLN A 123 15.21 3.55 17.60
C GLN A 123 14.33 3.28 18.82
N LYS A 124 13.25 2.51 18.65
CA LYS A 124 12.33 2.10 19.73
C LYS A 124 12.74 0.77 20.38
N ASN A 125 13.83 0.13 19.95
CA ASN A 125 14.22 -1.22 20.35
C ASN A 125 13.12 -2.26 20.12
N ILE A 126 12.37 -2.13 19.00
CA ILE A 126 11.32 -3.06 18.60
C ILE A 126 11.79 -3.87 17.40
N THR A 127 11.65 -5.18 17.48
CA THR A 127 11.81 -6.09 16.34
C THR A 127 10.51 -6.12 15.54
N PHE A 128 10.61 -5.93 14.23
CA PHE A 128 9.47 -6.04 13.33
C PHE A 128 8.94 -7.49 13.33
N ALA A 129 7.68 -7.69 13.72
CA ALA A 129 7.06 -9.01 13.85
C ALA A 129 6.50 -9.54 12.52
N ALA A 130 6.68 -8.82 11.41
CA ALA A 130 6.10 -9.15 10.11
C ALA A 130 6.52 -10.55 9.65
N LYS A 131 5.58 -11.50 9.67
CA LYS A 131 5.78 -12.86 9.17
C LYS A 131 5.29 -12.98 7.74
N ARG A 132 4.26 -12.23 7.36
CA ARG A 132 3.65 -12.29 6.05
C ARG A 132 3.30 -10.90 5.52
N PHE A 133 3.54 -10.71 4.24
CA PHE A 133 3.10 -9.56 3.47
C PHE A 133 2.06 -9.98 2.42
N ILE A 134 1.01 -9.19 2.25
CA ILE A 134 0.08 -9.29 1.13
C ILE A 134 0.16 -7.98 0.34
N THR A 135 0.54 -8.07 -0.92
CA THR A 135 0.73 -6.88 -1.78
C THR A 135 0.01 -7.05 -3.10
N ASP A 136 -0.15 -5.97 -3.85
CA ASP A 136 -0.40 -6.12 -5.28
C ASP A 136 0.79 -6.81 -5.99
N PHE A 137 0.67 -7.06 -7.29
CA PHE A 137 1.71 -7.75 -8.05
C PHE A 137 2.83 -6.80 -8.54
N GLU A 138 3.05 -5.67 -7.85
CA GLU A 138 4.07 -4.71 -8.22
C GLU A 138 5.47 -5.17 -7.79
N ARG A 139 6.26 -5.63 -8.77
CA ARG A 139 7.62 -6.16 -8.55
C ARG A 139 8.52 -5.23 -7.74
N ALA A 140 8.42 -3.92 -7.95
CA ALA A 140 9.23 -2.93 -7.26
C ALA A 140 9.00 -2.95 -5.73
N ASN A 141 7.76 -3.15 -5.29
CA ASN A 141 7.44 -3.26 -3.87
C ASN A 141 7.79 -4.65 -3.33
N ILE A 142 7.50 -5.72 -4.09
CA ILE A 142 7.86 -7.10 -3.71
C ILE A 142 9.36 -7.21 -3.44
N ASN A 143 10.20 -6.79 -4.40
CA ASN A 143 11.66 -6.82 -4.25
C ASN A 143 12.12 -6.04 -3.00
N ALA A 144 11.51 -4.88 -2.74
CA ALA A 144 11.86 -4.07 -1.58
C ALA A 144 11.50 -4.74 -0.25
N ILE A 145 10.39 -5.47 -0.21
CA ILE A 145 10.02 -6.26 0.96
C ILE A 145 10.99 -7.42 1.15
N GLU A 146 11.32 -8.18 0.10
CA GLU A 146 12.29 -9.29 0.17
C GLU A 146 13.64 -8.84 0.73
N ASN A 147 14.15 -7.71 0.27
CA ASN A 147 15.44 -7.17 0.71
C ASN A 147 15.41 -6.72 2.19
N HIS A 148 14.28 -6.20 2.67
CA HIS A 148 14.16 -5.68 4.03
C HIS A 148 13.69 -6.72 5.07
N PHE A 149 12.95 -7.73 4.61
CA PHE A 149 12.30 -8.76 5.41
C PHE A 149 12.50 -10.16 4.77
N PRO A 150 13.75 -10.64 4.64
CA PRO A 150 14.07 -11.86 3.90
C PRO A 150 13.51 -13.15 4.53
N GLN A 151 13.01 -13.07 5.76
CA GLN A 151 12.40 -14.19 6.48
C GLN A 151 10.86 -14.20 6.40
N SER A 152 10.26 -13.17 5.82
CA SER A 152 8.81 -13.05 5.71
C SER A 152 8.31 -13.71 4.43
N GLU A 153 7.12 -14.31 4.52
CA GLU A 153 6.38 -14.75 3.34
C GLU A 153 5.81 -13.54 2.59
N ILE A 154 5.81 -13.58 1.27
CA ILE A 154 5.20 -12.54 0.44
C ILE A 154 4.17 -13.21 -0.46
N ASN A 155 2.92 -12.79 -0.33
CA ASN A 155 1.80 -13.30 -1.09
C ASN A 155 1.19 -12.19 -1.95
N GLY A 156 0.77 -12.56 -3.16
CA GLY A 156 -0.05 -11.69 -3.99
C GLY A 156 -1.46 -11.55 -3.43
N CYS A 157 -2.03 -10.36 -3.53
CA CYS A 157 -3.38 -10.06 -3.10
C CYS A 157 -4.40 -10.76 -4.01
N TRP A 158 -5.21 -11.65 -3.41
CA TRP A 158 -6.26 -12.39 -4.11
C TRP A 158 -7.25 -11.47 -4.84
N PHE A 159 -7.67 -10.37 -4.21
CA PHE A 159 -8.56 -9.39 -4.83
C PHE A 159 -7.97 -8.83 -6.14
N HIS A 160 -6.67 -8.48 -6.13
CA HIS A 160 -5.99 -7.98 -7.32
C HIS A 160 -5.86 -9.04 -8.41
N LEU A 161 -5.63 -10.30 -8.03
CA LEU A 161 -5.64 -11.43 -8.96
C LEU A 161 -7.01 -11.60 -9.63
N CYS A 162 -8.09 -11.67 -8.84
CA CYS A 162 -9.46 -11.82 -9.37
C CYS A 162 -9.83 -10.67 -10.30
N LYS A 163 -9.45 -9.44 -9.94
CA LYS A 163 -9.67 -8.27 -10.78
C LYS A 163 -8.91 -8.36 -12.10
N ALA A 164 -7.64 -8.78 -12.07
CA ALA A 164 -6.84 -8.97 -13.29
C ALA A 164 -7.42 -10.06 -14.19
N LEU A 165 -7.86 -11.19 -13.60
CA LEU A 165 -8.54 -12.27 -14.32
C LEU A 165 -9.83 -11.79 -14.97
N TYR A 166 -10.67 -11.05 -14.23
CA TYR A 166 -11.91 -10.48 -14.77
C TYR A 166 -11.66 -9.48 -15.91
N GLN A 167 -10.65 -8.62 -15.78
CA GLN A 167 -10.23 -7.73 -16.86
C GLN A 167 -9.75 -8.51 -18.09
N HIS A 168 -9.08 -9.63 -17.89
CA HIS A 168 -8.63 -10.49 -18.98
C HIS A 168 -9.80 -11.18 -19.70
N ILE A 169 -10.80 -11.67 -18.94
CA ILE A 169 -12.06 -12.18 -19.50
C ILE A 169 -12.72 -11.12 -20.40
N ALA A 170 -12.74 -9.85 -19.96
CA ALA A 170 -13.25 -8.74 -20.76
C ALA A 170 -12.47 -8.52 -22.06
N ILE A 171 -11.14 -8.58 -22.01
CA ILE A 171 -10.28 -8.42 -23.21
C ILE A 171 -10.54 -9.55 -24.23
N LEU A 172 -10.83 -10.76 -23.75
CA LEU A 172 -11.16 -11.90 -24.60
C LEU A 172 -12.60 -11.84 -25.16
N GLY A 173 -13.41 -10.87 -24.75
CA GLY A 173 -14.81 -10.74 -25.18
C GLY A 173 -15.76 -11.71 -24.50
N LEU A 174 -15.33 -12.42 -23.45
CA LEU A 174 -16.07 -13.50 -22.78
C LEU A 174 -17.03 -13.02 -21.68
N ILE A 175 -17.35 -11.74 -21.63
CA ILE A 175 -18.26 -11.19 -20.60
C ILE A 175 -19.69 -11.72 -20.76
N PRO A 176 -20.27 -11.76 -21.98
CA PRO A 176 -21.61 -12.32 -22.15
C PRO A 176 -21.70 -13.77 -21.65
N GLU A 177 -20.73 -14.62 -22.01
CA GLU A 177 -20.67 -16.02 -21.57
C GLU A 177 -20.42 -16.13 -20.07
N TYR A 178 -19.56 -15.29 -19.50
CA TYR A 178 -19.36 -15.25 -18.04
C TYR A 178 -20.65 -14.88 -17.28
N ASP A 179 -21.50 -14.02 -17.84
CA ASP A 179 -22.73 -13.58 -17.19
C ASP A 179 -23.88 -14.59 -17.41
N GLU A 180 -24.00 -15.15 -18.62
CA GLU A 180 -25.14 -15.96 -19.06
C GLU A 180 -24.92 -17.49 -18.95
N ASP A 181 -23.69 -17.98 -19.13
CA ASP A 181 -23.35 -19.40 -19.11
C ASP A 181 -22.78 -19.82 -17.73
N GLY A 182 -23.54 -20.66 -17.02
CA GLY A 182 -23.17 -21.14 -15.69
C GLY A 182 -21.91 -21.99 -15.65
N ASP A 183 -21.65 -22.79 -16.68
CA ASP A 183 -20.51 -23.70 -16.76
C ASP A 183 -19.23 -22.91 -17.08
N VAL A 184 -19.31 -21.97 -18.03
CA VAL A 184 -18.21 -21.04 -18.34
C VAL A 184 -17.87 -20.19 -17.12
N ARG A 185 -18.88 -19.62 -16.46
CA ARG A 185 -18.68 -18.83 -15.23
C ARG A 185 -18.02 -19.65 -14.14
N MET A 186 -18.47 -20.90 -13.91
CA MET A 186 -17.88 -21.79 -12.92
C MET A 186 -16.41 -22.06 -13.26
N TRP A 187 -16.11 -22.42 -14.51
CA TRP A 187 -14.74 -22.70 -14.95
C TRP A 187 -13.81 -21.50 -14.78
N LEU A 188 -14.27 -20.29 -15.13
CA LEU A 188 -13.52 -19.04 -14.95
C LEU A 188 -13.31 -18.69 -13.47
N ARG A 189 -14.31 -18.93 -12.61
CA ARG A 189 -14.18 -18.74 -11.16
C ARG A 189 -13.27 -19.77 -10.51
N SER A 190 -13.12 -20.96 -11.09
CA SER A 190 -12.16 -21.96 -10.59
C SER A 190 -10.72 -21.45 -10.65
N PHE A 191 -10.34 -20.68 -11.68
CA PHE A 191 -9.02 -20.02 -11.70
C PHE A 191 -8.86 -18.99 -10.56
N MET A 192 -9.93 -18.26 -10.25
CA MET A 192 -9.93 -17.32 -9.12
C MET A 192 -9.84 -18.05 -7.77
N ALA A 193 -10.41 -19.25 -7.66
CA ALA A 193 -10.40 -20.06 -6.44
C ALA A 193 -9.13 -20.88 -6.25
N LEU A 194 -8.37 -21.17 -7.32
CA LEU A 194 -7.17 -22.00 -7.30
C LEU A 194 -6.17 -21.66 -6.17
N PRO A 195 -5.79 -20.40 -5.89
CA PRO A 195 -4.86 -20.09 -4.80
C PRO A 195 -5.44 -20.30 -3.39
N LEU A 196 -6.75 -20.56 -3.27
CA LEU A 196 -7.45 -20.82 -2.02
C LEU A 196 -7.66 -22.32 -1.76
N VAL A 197 -7.36 -23.17 -2.74
CA VAL A 197 -7.43 -24.62 -2.59
C VAL A 197 -6.22 -25.08 -1.80
N HIS A 198 -6.43 -25.93 -0.80
CA HIS A 198 -5.34 -26.54 -0.06
C HIS A 198 -4.50 -27.40 -1.00
N CYS A 199 -3.17 -27.24 -0.96
CA CYS A 199 -2.29 -28.22 -1.57
C CYS A 199 -2.40 -29.52 -0.76
N ASP A 200 -2.79 -30.62 -1.39
CA ASP A 200 -2.73 -31.93 -0.77
C ASP A 200 -1.25 -32.25 -0.46
N THR A 201 -0.87 -32.19 0.81
CA THR A 201 0.49 -32.49 1.27
C THR A 201 0.77 -34.01 1.37
N ASN A 202 -0.08 -34.84 0.79
CA ASN A 202 -0.03 -36.31 0.86
C ASN A 202 0.44 -36.98 -0.45
N ALA A 203 1.25 -36.28 -1.25
CA ALA A 203 1.99 -36.91 -2.34
C ALA A 203 3.43 -37.21 -1.88
N ASN A 204 3.60 -38.28 -1.10
CA ASN A 204 4.86 -38.98 -0.89
C ASN A 204 4.78 -40.34 -1.56
#